data_AF-A0A2P9AGH4-F1
#
_entry.id   AF-A0A2P9AGH4-F1
#
_cell.length_a   1.000
_cell.length_b   1.000
_cell.length_c   1.000
_cell.angle_alpha   90.00
_cell.angle_beta   90.00
_cell.angle_gamma   90.00
#
_symmetry.space_group_name_H-M   'P 1'
#
loop_
_entity.id
_entity.type
_entity.pdbx_description
1 polymer ?
#
loop_
_entity_poly.entity_id
_entity_poly.type
_entity_poly.pdbx_seq_one_letter_code
_entity_poly.pdbx_strand_id
1 'polypeptide(L)'
;MSKRITDNQLLGEIGEAAARLRFLKLGFQFDVRSRLEAGIDAIVEVMDKGKPLAKMIAVQVKARYSNDYASEDDDGFYYTLRSEDLEYWRPSNLPVIIVLYRDSDATFFWKEVPRDIGGERRLRFDKRLDVLDEQAVDRLAAITVPKAGFGYYIPPLGGGEDALVNMLPIMLPTEMYVAPTTRTPKEAIKALLELDEPARFDWVMKGDTFWSFQDPRNNVCDEIVEHDMVEAIDTRYLAFHEDIDERNAFAHLLRRTLSHQFQKDLGWDKDRGQFYFKALAANTSRTFSYKSSKVKASSDVVNVAKQKSNPERIAFVRHHAFIPRFEKLLDEWFLVVNPNYHFTTNGFQPHSYPAELLAGKKRLDNSASLRGQVILWHRFLTLGDEDARSLFVEAVEEARLRFGTPPEVHLEMRVPEDVWGSRKVKDDDAESKQAEIQFK
;
A
#
# COMPACT_ATOMS: atom_id res chain seq x y z
N MET A 1 -19.35 11.68 64.45
CA MET A 1 -19.52 11.51 62.99
C MET A 1 -18.36 10.67 62.49
N SER A 2 -18.58 9.39 62.17
CA SER A 2 -17.53 8.54 61.59
C SER A 2 -17.31 8.93 60.13
N LYS A 3 -16.06 9.13 59.72
CA LYS A 3 -15.69 9.35 58.32
C LYS A 3 -16.01 8.06 57.55
N ARG A 4 -16.94 8.10 56.60
CA ARG A 4 -17.25 6.99 55.70
C ARG A 4 -16.72 7.32 54.30
N ILE A 5 -15.97 6.40 53.73
CA ILE A 5 -15.56 6.44 52.32
C ILE A 5 -16.75 5.96 51.49
N THR A 6 -17.07 6.63 50.39
CA THR A 6 -18.18 6.23 49.51
C THR A 6 -17.70 5.25 48.44
N ASP A 7 -18.60 4.39 47.94
CA ASP A 7 -18.27 3.43 46.87
C ASP A 7 -17.75 4.13 45.61
N ASN A 8 -18.26 5.33 45.31
CA ASN A 8 -17.78 6.16 44.21
C ASN A 8 -16.33 6.65 44.42
N GLN A 9 -15.94 6.95 45.66
CA GLN A 9 -14.55 7.32 45.96
C GLN A 9 -13.63 6.10 45.80
N LEU A 10 -14.06 4.92 46.25
CA LEU A 10 -13.30 3.69 46.08
C LEU A 10 -13.13 3.33 44.60
N LEU A 11 -14.21 3.42 43.82
CA LEU A 11 -14.20 3.16 42.38
C LEU A 11 -13.30 4.14 41.61
N GLY A 12 -13.28 5.42 41.98
CA GLY A 12 -12.38 6.41 41.40
C GLY A 12 -10.92 6.01 41.59
N GLU A 13 -10.53 5.67 42.81
CA GLU A 13 -9.17 5.23 43.15
C GLU A 13 -8.78 3.92 42.44
N ILE A 14 -9.71 2.96 42.32
CA ILE A 14 -9.51 1.73 41.53
C ILE A 14 -9.24 2.09 40.07
N GLY A 15 -10.03 3.00 39.50
CA GLY A 15 -9.87 3.47 38.12
C GLY A 15 -8.51 4.11 37.86
N GLU A 16 -8.09 5.02 38.73
CA GLU A 16 -6.78 5.68 38.63
C GLU A 16 -5.63 4.67 38.74
N ALA A 17 -5.70 3.73 39.68
CA ALA A 17 -4.70 2.67 39.82
C ALA A 17 -4.65 1.76 38.58
N ALA A 18 -5.81 1.41 38.03
CA ALA A 18 -5.92 0.59 36.83
C ALA A 18 -5.36 1.33 35.59
N ALA A 19 -5.68 2.62 35.44
CA ALA A 19 -5.13 3.46 34.37
C ALA A 19 -3.61 3.60 34.49
N ARG A 20 -3.09 3.83 35.70
CA ARG A 20 -1.64 3.88 35.97
C ARG A 20 -0.95 2.59 35.50
N LEU A 21 -1.47 1.43 35.88
CA LEU A 21 -0.92 0.15 35.45
C LEU A 21 -0.95 0.01 33.92
N ARG A 22 -2.03 0.46 33.28
CA ARG A 22 -2.18 0.40 31.82
C ARG A 22 -1.13 1.24 31.11
N PHE A 23 -0.96 2.51 31.48
CA PHE A 23 0.05 3.39 30.88
C PHE A 23 1.48 2.89 31.08
N LEU A 24 1.81 2.37 32.27
CA LEU A 24 3.13 1.78 32.54
C LEU A 24 3.40 0.55 31.65
N LYS A 25 2.40 -0.30 31.42
CA LYS A 25 2.51 -1.45 30.49
C LYS A 25 2.67 -1.01 29.03
N LEU A 26 2.09 0.13 28.65
CA LEU A 26 2.24 0.73 27.32
C LEU A 26 3.55 1.51 27.16
N GLY A 27 4.41 1.55 28.19
CA GLY A 27 5.72 2.19 28.13
C GLY A 27 5.72 3.69 28.44
N PHE A 28 4.62 4.28 28.92
CA PHE A 28 4.56 5.67 29.36
C PHE A 28 4.98 5.81 30.82
N GLN A 29 5.57 6.95 31.19
CA GLN A 29 5.64 7.36 32.60
C GLN A 29 4.27 7.91 33.03
N PHE A 30 3.85 7.62 34.26
CA PHE A 30 2.56 8.04 34.81
C PHE A 30 2.74 8.69 36.19
N ASP A 31 2.55 10.00 36.25
CA ASP A 31 2.67 10.81 37.46
C ASP A 31 1.29 11.19 37.98
N VAL A 32 0.89 10.58 39.10
CA VAL A 32 -0.40 10.84 39.76
C VAL A 32 -0.40 12.25 40.35
N ARG A 33 -1.47 13.01 40.11
CA ARG A 33 -1.67 14.34 40.70
C ARG A 33 -2.48 14.25 42.00
N SER A 34 -2.17 15.11 42.95
CA SER A 34 -2.80 15.07 44.28
C SER A 34 -4.26 15.55 44.24
N ARG A 35 -5.12 15.05 45.15
CA ARG A 35 -6.57 15.36 45.25
C ARG A 35 -6.95 16.85 45.42
N LEU A 36 -5.98 17.75 45.54
CA LEU A 36 -6.20 19.20 45.60
C LEU A 36 -6.20 19.87 44.21
N GLU A 37 -5.87 19.15 43.15
CA GLU A 37 -5.87 19.67 41.79
C GLU A 37 -7.25 19.47 41.13
N ALA A 38 -7.80 20.55 40.59
CA ALA A 38 -9.15 20.57 40.01
C ALA A 38 -9.17 19.77 38.70
N GLY A 39 -9.71 18.54 38.70
CA GLY A 39 -10.14 17.86 37.48
C GLY A 39 -9.04 17.39 36.51
N ILE A 40 -7.82 17.11 36.96
CA ILE A 40 -6.82 16.31 36.22
C ILE A 40 -6.23 15.30 37.21
N ASP A 41 -6.31 14.01 36.89
CA ASP A 41 -5.90 12.96 37.82
C ASP A 41 -4.42 12.58 37.65
N ALA A 42 -3.86 12.75 36.45
CA ALA A 42 -2.46 12.41 36.18
C ALA A 42 -1.86 13.17 35.00
N ILE A 43 -0.52 13.17 34.94
CA ILE A 43 0.24 13.53 33.75
C ILE A 43 0.98 12.28 33.28
N VAL A 44 0.91 12.02 31.97
CA VAL A 44 1.70 10.95 31.34
C VAL A 44 2.73 11.54 30.41
N GLU A 45 3.93 10.97 30.42
CA GLU A 45 5.04 11.36 29.55
C GLU A 45 5.33 10.28 28.51
N VAL A 46 5.45 10.69 27.25
CA VAL A 46 5.82 9.82 26.13
C VAL A 46 7.28 9.40 26.28
N MET A 47 7.54 8.10 26.16
CA MET A 47 8.88 7.52 26.25
C MET A 47 9.27 6.86 24.92
N ASP A 48 10.54 6.99 24.51
CA ASP A 48 11.13 6.23 23.41
C ASP A 48 12.22 5.30 23.96
N LYS A 49 12.01 3.97 23.87
CA LYS A 49 12.94 2.95 24.38
C LYS A 49 13.45 3.23 25.80
N GLY A 50 12.54 3.68 26.68
CA GLY A 50 12.84 4.02 28.08
C GLY A 50 13.44 5.42 28.31
N LYS A 51 13.60 6.24 27.26
CA LYS A 51 14.04 7.64 27.37
C LYS A 51 12.82 8.58 27.38
N PRO A 52 12.70 9.47 28.38
CA PRO A 52 11.64 10.48 28.40
C PRO A 52 11.83 11.50 27.28
N LEU A 53 10.75 11.83 26.56
CA LEU A 53 10.78 12.78 25.44
C LEU A 53 10.36 14.21 25.81
N ALA A 54 10.07 14.50 27.08
CA ALA A 54 9.51 15.77 27.56
C ALA A 54 8.18 16.14 26.87
N LYS A 55 7.44 15.13 26.40
CA LYS A 55 6.14 15.25 25.76
C LYS A 55 5.08 14.75 26.73
N MET A 56 4.36 15.68 27.34
CA MET A 56 3.42 15.41 28.42
C MET A 56 1.97 15.52 27.96
N ILE A 57 1.11 14.67 28.52
CA ILE A 57 -0.33 14.63 28.26
C ILE A 57 -1.04 14.65 29.62
N ALA A 58 -2.01 15.54 29.80
CA ALA A 58 -2.86 15.55 30.98
C ALA A 58 -3.98 14.51 30.83
N VAL A 59 -4.22 13.72 31.87
CA VAL A 59 -5.15 12.59 31.86
C VAL A 59 -6.20 12.78 32.94
N GLN A 60 -7.48 12.74 32.53
CA GLN A 60 -8.60 12.53 33.44
C GLN A 60 -9.09 11.09 33.30
N VAL A 61 -9.15 10.38 34.41
CA VAL A 61 -9.72 9.04 34.51
C VAL A 61 -11.16 9.12 35.01
N LYS A 62 -12.06 8.35 34.39
CA LYS A 62 -13.43 8.14 34.88
C LYS A 62 -13.73 6.65 34.89
N ALA A 63 -14.06 6.14 36.08
CA ALA A 63 -14.34 4.73 36.29
C ALA A 63 -15.83 4.45 36.45
N ARG A 64 -16.23 3.24 36.08
CA ARG A 64 -17.58 2.71 36.29
C ARG A 64 -17.57 1.19 36.45
N TYR A 65 -18.55 0.66 37.17
CA TYR A 65 -18.69 -0.79 37.40
C TYR A 65 -19.10 -1.55 36.13
N SER A 66 -20.38 -1.53 35.78
CA SER A 66 -20.94 -2.41 34.72
C SER A 66 -22.00 -1.78 33.82
N ASN A 67 -22.59 -0.64 34.18
CA ASN A 67 -23.69 -0.05 33.41
C ASN A 67 -23.26 0.25 31.97
N ASP A 68 -24.19 0.18 31.02
CA ASP A 68 -23.96 0.63 29.64
C ASP A 68 -23.71 2.13 29.57
N TYR A 69 -22.91 2.57 28.60
CA TYR A 69 -22.71 3.96 28.26
C TYR A 69 -23.92 4.50 27.49
N ALA A 70 -24.01 5.82 27.33
CA ALA A 70 -25.15 6.43 26.65
C ALA A 70 -25.18 6.02 25.17
N SER A 71 -26.29 5.45 24.72
CA SER A 71 -26.47 4.93 23.36
C SER A 71 -25.36 3.96 22.97
N GLU A 72 -25.05 3.01 23.85
CA GLU A 72 -24.09 1.94 23.57
C GLU A 72 -24.69 0.86 22.66
N ASP A 73 -23.95 0.53 21.61
CA ASP A 73 -24.19 -0.55 20.66
C ASP A 73 -22.90 -1.39 20.49
N ASP A 74 -22.90 -2.35 19.56
CA ASP A 74 -21.75 -3.22 19.30
C ASP A 74 -20.54 -2.45 18.76
N ASP A 75 -20.75 -1.34 18.04
CA ASP A 75 -19.70 -0.53 17.43
C ASP A 75 -19.14 0.55 18.36
N GLY A 76 -19.94 1.02 19.33
CA GLY A 76 -19.45 1.84 20.43
C GLY A 76 -20.51 2.58 21.24
N PHE A 77 -20.13 3.68 21.90
CA PHE A 77 -21.03 4.47 22.74
C PHE A 77 -20.76 5.98 22.69
N TYR A 78 -21.51 6.75 23.48
CA TYR A 78 -21.23 8.17 23.73
C TYR A 78 -20.93 8.46 25.21
N TYR A 79 -20.07 9.46 25.43
CA TYR A 79 -19.78 10.01 26.75
C TYR A 79 -19.90 11.53 26.72
N THR A 80 -20.66 12.10 27.66
CA THR A 80 -20.87 13.55 27.75
C THR A 80 -19.98 14.15 28.81
N LEU A 81 -19.11 15.08 28.38
CA LEU A 81 -18.25 15.85 29.26
C LEU A 81 -19.04 16.92 30.03
N ARG A 82 -18.66 17.14 31.29
CA ARG A 82 -19.21 18.23 32.10
C ARG A 82 -18.72 19.58 31.56
N SER A 83 -19.57 20.61 31.62
CA SER A 83 -19.21 21.93 31.08
C SER A 83 -18.04 22.52 31.86
N GLU A 84 -18.06 22.35 33.18
CA GLU A 84 -17.08 22.90 34.11
C GLU A 84 -15.69 22.27 33.86
N ASP A 85 -15.65 20.95 33.67
CA ASP A 85 -14.43 20.22 33.35
C ASP A 85 -13.85 20.70 32.00
N LEU A 86 -14.69 20.88 30.98
CA LEU A 86 -14.27 21.38 29.67
C LEU A 86 -13.74 22.81 29.71
N GLU A 87 -14.41 23.70 30.43
CA GLU A 87 -13.97 25.08 30.62
C GLU A 87 -12.61 25.13 31.33
N TYR A 88 -12.37 24.23 32.27
CA TYR A 88 -11.08 24.10 32.95
C TYR A 88 -9.97 23.51 32.06
N TRP A 89 -10.27 22.52 31.21
CA TRP A 89 -9.28 21.85 30.36
C TRP A 89 -8.88 22.66 29.12
N ARG A 90 -9.78 23.46 28.56
CA ARG A 90 -9.53 24.27 27.35
C ARG A 90 -8.28 25.16 27.41
N PRO A 91 -8.00 25.91 28.49
CA PRO A 91 -6.79 26.73 28.59
C PRO A 91 -5.51 25.93 28.88
N SER A 92 -5.57 24.61 29.04
CA SER A 92 -4.40 23.78 29.33
C SER A 92 -3.35 23.86 28.22
N ASN A 93 -2.10 24.06 28.61
CA ASN A 93 -0.95 24.00 27.71
C ASN A 93 -0.62 22.56 27.27
N LEU A 94 -1.01 21.55 28.05
CA LEU A 94 -0.87 20.14 27.72
C LEU A 94 -2.10 19.60 26.99
N PRO A 95 -1.95 18.68 26.02
CA PRO A 95 -3.10 17.99 25.45
C PRO A 95 -3.80 17.21 26.57
N VAL A 96 -5.12 17.31 26.65
CA VAL A 96 -5.92 16.66 27.68
C VAL A 96 -6.62 15.48 27.03
N ILE A 97 -6.52 14.30 27.64
CA ILE A 97 -7.30 13.13 27.27
C ILE A 97 -8.24 12.73 28.40
N ILE A 98 -9.36 12.13 28.04
CA ILE A 98 -10.20 11.39 28.97
C ILE A 98 -9.99 9.90 28.78
N VAL A 99 -9.82 9.17 29.89
CA VAL A 99 -9.71 7.71 29.93
C VAL A 99 -10.90 7.17 30.70
N LEU A 100 -11.68 6.33 30.03
CA LEU A 100 -12.85 5.66 30.59
C LEU A 100 -12.47 4.23 30.94
N TYR A 101 -12.51 3.91 32.24
CA TYR A 101 -12.28 2.57 32.75
C TYR A 101 -13.61 1.90 33.10
N ARG A 102 -13.82 0.70 32.55
CA ARG A 102 -14.94 -0.17 32.95
C ARG A 102 -14.39 -1.36 33.73
N ASP A 103 -14.85 -1.49 34.97
CA ASP A 103 -14.37 -2.50 35.91
C ASP A 103 -14.81 -3.92 35.53
N SER A 104 -16.06 -4.08 35.06
CA SER A 104 -16.65 -5.39 34.78
C SER A 104 -15.91 -6.24 33.74
N ASP A 105 -15.27 -5.60 32.76
CA ASP A 105 -14.51 -6.25 31.69
C ASP A 105 -13.05 -5.76 31.61
N ALA A 106 -12.64 -4.93 32.57
CA ALA A 106 -11.32 -4.28 32.62
C ALA A 106 -10.93 -3.55 31.33
N THR A 107 -11.89 -2.99 30.59
CA THR A 107 -11.62 -2.25 29.35
C THR A 107 -11.28 -0.79 29.61
N PHE A 108 -10.43 -0.24 28.74
CA PHE A 108 -10.03 1.16 28.75
C PHE A 108 -10.31 1.78 27.39
N PHE A 109 -11.06 2.89 27.38
CA PHE A 109 -11.27 3.70 26.19
C PHE A 109 -10.69 5.09 26.41
N TRP A 110 -10.17 5.73 25.36
CA TRP A 110 -9.56 7.06 25.49
C TRP A 110 -9.90 7.98 24.31
N LYS A 111 -9.94 9.29 24.58
CA LYS A 111 -10.04 10.33 23.54
C LYS A 111 -9.35 11.63 23.93
N GLU A 112 -8.79 12.32 22.93
CA GLU A 112 -8.39 13.74 23.04
C GLU A 112 -9.64 14.60 23.30
N VAL A 113 -9.54 15.46 24.31
CA VAL A 113 -10.57 16.46 24.60
C VAL A 113 -10.44 17.61 23.60
N PRO A 114 -11.52 17.99 22.88
CA PRO A 114 -11.48 19.07 21.91
C PRO A 114 -11.09 20.41 22.55
N ARG A 115 -10.18 21.13 21.90
CA ARG A 115 -9.70 22.46 22.33
C ARG A 115 -10.46 23.64 21.71
N ASP A 116 -11.21 23.40 20.63
CA ASP A 116 -11.84 24.46 19.84
C ASP A 116 -13.08 25.06 20.52
N ILE A 117 -13.28 26.36 20.29
CA ILE A 117 -14.44 27.12 20.77
C ILE A 117 -15.68 26.67 19.98
N GLY A 118 -16.42 25.70 20.54
CA GLY A 118 -17.59 25.09 19.89
C GLY A 118 -17.54 23.55 19.82
N GLY A 119 -16.48 22.91 20.32
CA GLY A 119 -16.38 21.45 20.34
C GLY A 119 -17.58 20.78 21.02
N GLU A 120 -18.09 19.70 20.41
CA GLU A 120 -19.19 18.93 20.95
C GLU A 120 -18.83 18.35 22.32
N ARG A 121 -19.69 18.60 23.32
CA ARG A 121 -19.54 18.03 24.67
C ARG A 121 -19.72 16.51 24.70
N ARG A 122 -20.34 15.95 23.67
CA ARG A 122 -20.68 14.54 23.56
C ARG A 122 -19.66 13.85 22.66
N LEU A 123 -18.78 13.06 23.25
CA LEU A 123 -17.77 12.30 22.53
C LEU A 123 -18.35 10.93 22.14
N ARG A 124 -18.37 10.59 20.84
CA ARG A 124 -18.59 9.20 20.38
C ARG A 124 -17.30 8.40 20.57
N PHE A 125 -17.34 7.23 21.18
CA PHE A 125 -16.22 6.29 21.29
C PHE A 125 -16.45 5.05 20.42
N ASP A 126 -15.51 4.73 19.55
CA ASP A 126 -15.48 3.49 18.77
C ASP A 126 -14.80 2.38 19.58
N LYS A 127 -15.51 1.26 19.81
CA LYS A 127 -15.03 0.16 20.65
C LYS A 127 -13.82 -0.59 20.08
N ARG A 128 -13.48 -0.37 18.81
CA ARG A 128 -12.33 -1.00 18.14
C ARG A 128 -11.16 -0.04 18.04
N LEU A 129 -11.42 1.23 17.74
CA LEU A 129 -10.36 2.23 17.46
C LEU A 129 -9.94 3.04 18.69
N ASP A 130 -10.87 3.34 19.58
CA ASP A 130 -10.63 4.23 20.72
C ASP A 130 -10.27 3.43 22.01
N VAL A 131 -9.83 2.17 21.86
CA VAL A 131 -9.29 1.35 22.95
C VAL A 131 -7.89 1.84 23.31
N LEU A 132 -7.60 1.93 24.61
CA LEU A 132 -6.28 2.27 25.11
C LEU A 132 -5.43 1.00 25.17
N ASP A 133 -4.74 0.67 24.09
CA ASP A 133 -3.88 -0.51 23.96
C ASP A 133 -2.54 -0.20 23.27
N GLU A 134 -1.78 -1.24 22.92
CA GLU A 134 -0.48 -1.11 22.25
C GLU A 134 -0.60 -0.38 20.90
N GLN A 135 -1.74 -0.48 20.23
CA GLN A 135 -1.99 0.23 18.97
C GLN A 135 -2.29 1.70 19.20
N ALA A 136 -2.60 2.14 20.42
CA ALA A 136 -2.89 3.53 20.74
C ALA A 136 -1.64 4.38 21.03
N VAL A 137 -0.47 3.76 21.24
CA VAL A 137 0.76 4.43 21.67
C VAL A 137 1.15 5.56 20.70
N ASP A 138 1.18 5.27 19.39
CA ASP A 138 1.56 6.27 18.38
C ASP A 138 0.53 7.41 18.30
N ARG A 139 -0.76 7.11 18.43
CA ARG A 139 -1.83 8.12 18.45
C ARG A 139 -1.76 9.02 19.69
N LEU A 140 -1.42 8.46 20.84
CA LEU A 140 -1.17 9.22 22.08
C LEU A 140 0.08 10.07 21.98
N ALA A 141 1.15 9.57 21.36
CA ALA A 141 2.34 10.40 21.16
C ALA A 141 2.03 11.57 20.21
N ALA A 142 1.29 11.32 19.12
CA ALA A 142 0.96 12.32 18.11
C ALA A 142 0.20 13.54 18.64
N ILE A 143 -0.65 13.40 19.67
CA ILE A 143 -1.36 14.55 20.26
C ILE A 143 -0.44 15.57 20.95
N THR A 144 0.81 15.18 21.27
CA THR A 144 1.83 16.07 21.85
C THR A 144 2.59 16.89 20.80
N VAL A 145 2.35 16.63 19.51
CA VAL A 145 2.93 17.39 18.41
C VAL A 145 2.11 18.67 18.23
N PRO A 146 2.72 19.87 18.32
CA PRO A 146 2.03 21.12 18.02
C PRO A 146 1.45 21.08 16.61
N LYS A 147 0.12 21.13 16.49
CA LYS A 147 -0.58 21.19 15.18
C LYS A 147 -0.33 22.52 14.44
N ALA A 148 0.19 23.55 15.13
CA ALA A 148 0.62 24.81 14.56
C ALA A 148 2.14 24.97 14.75
N GLY A 149 2.91 24.75 13.70
CA GLY A 149 4.37 24.88 13.68
C GLY A 149 5.04 24.05 12.59
N PHE A 150 6.35 24.22 12.41
CA PHE A 150 7.15 23.35 11.53
C PHE A 150 7.08 21.91 12.02
N GLY A 151 6.91 20.96 11.09
CA GLY A 151 6.59 19.55 11.37
C GLY A 151 7.59 18.90 12.34
N TYR A 152 7.16 18.74 13.59
CA TYR A 152 7.88 17.93 14.56
C TYR A 152 7.50 16.47 14.36
N TYR A 153 8.48 15.66 13.97
CA TYR A 153 8.38 14.22 13.81
C TYR A 153 8.59 13.53 15.16
N ILE A 154 7.68 12.64 15.55
CA ILE A 154 7.90 11.67 16.63
C ILE A 154 8.23 10.34 15.94
N PRO A 155 9.34 9.67 16.30
CA PRO A 155 9.62 8.34 15.77
C PRO A 155 8.50 7.38 16.17
N PRO A 156 8.06 6.49 15.28
CA PRO A 156 7.05 5.50 15.60
C PRO A 156 7.52 4.63 16.77
N LEU A 157 6.67 4.52 17.79
CA LEU A 157 6.94 3.84 19.05
C LEU A 157 6.34 2.43 19.07
N GLY A 158 5.43 2.12 18.14
CA GLY A 158 4.71 0.84 18.00
C GLY A 158 5.52 -0.39 17.57
N GLY A 159 6.83 -0.41 17.77
CA GLY A 159 7.71 -1.52 17.36
C GLY A 159 7.98 -1.59 15.84
N GLY A 160 8.51 -2.73 15.40
CA GLY A 160 8.90 -2.99 14.00
C GLY A 160 7.80 -3.62 13.13
N GLU A 161 8.02 -3.67 11.81
CA GLU A 161 7.13 -4.30 10.83
C GLU A 161 7.89 -5.04 9.73
N ASP A 162 7.26 -6.05 9.10
CA ASP A 162 7.83 -6.71 7.93
C ASP A 162 7.43 -5.98 6.64
N ALA A 163 8.43 -5.48 5.91
CA ALA A 163 8.25 -4.78 4.65
C ALA A 163 8.44 -5.72 3.46
N LEU A 164 7.46 -5.68 2.55
CA LEU A 164 7.54 -6.37 1.27
C LEU A 164 8.38 -5.54 0.29
N VAL A 165 9.44 -6.12 -0.27
CA VAL A 165 10.27 -5.47 -1.28
C VAL A 165 9.60 -5.63 -2.65
N ASN A 166 9.51 -4.55 -3.43
CA ASN A 166 8.87 -4.55 -4.74
C ASN A 166 9.75 -5.12 -5.87
N MET A 167 10.50 -6.17 -5.57
CA MET A 167 11.46 -6.83 -6.46
C MET A 167 11.12 -8.30 -6.58
N LEU A 168 11.00 -8.79 -7.81
CA LEU A 168 10.72 -10.19 -8.10
C LEU A 168 11.98 -10.84 -8.66
N PRO A 169 12.58 -11.85 -7.99
CA PRO A 169 13.69 -12.60 -8.53
C PRO A 169 13.30 -13.22 -9.88
N ILE A 170 14.16 -13.15 -10.88
CA ILE A 170 13.92 -13.71 -12.21
C ILE A 170 14.67 -15.04 -12.32
N MET A 171 13.93 -16.11 -12.59
CA MET A 171 14.51 -17.37 -13.04
C MET A 171 14.68 -17.28 -14.57
N LEU A 172 15.91 -17.06 -15.01
CA LEU A 172 16.27 -16.97 -16.41
C LEU A 172 16.23 -18.35 -17.09
N PRO A 173 15.85 -18.44 -18.38
CA PRO A 173 16.13 -19.61 -19.20
C PRO A 173 17.64 -19.94 -19.19
N THR A 174 17.99 -21.23 -19.16
CA THR A 174 19.39 -21.66 -19.13
C THR A 174 20.13 -21.34 -20.42
N GLU A 175 19.41 -21.41 -21.54
CA GLU A 175 19.94 -21.17 -22.87
C GLU A 175 19.19 -20.01 -23.54
N MET A 176 19.89 -19.33 -24.43
CA MET A 176 19.34 -18.33 -25.34
C MET A 176 20.02 -18.45 -26.71
N TYR A 177 19.42 -17.86 -27.73
CA TYR A 177 19.87 -17.96 -29.10
C TYR A 177 20.45 -16.64 -29.57
N VAL A 178 21.60 -16.74 -30.22
CA VAL A 178 22.27 -15.62 -30.90
C VAL A 178 22.48 -15.98 -32.36
N ALA A 179 22.32 -14.99 -33.24
CA ALA A 179 22.52 -15.18 -34.66
C ALA A 179 22.96 -13.88 -35.34
N PRO A 180 23.81 -13.92 -36.37
CA PRO A 180 24.06 -12.77 -37.22
C PRO A 180 22.78 -12.30 -37.92
N THR A 181 22.69 -10.99 -38.17
CA THR A 181 21.63 -10.38 -38.98
C THR A 181 22.18 -9.22 -39.80
N THR A 182 21.76 -9.14 -41.06
CA THR A 182 22.09 -8.02 -41.95
C THR A 182 21.05 -6.90 -41.90
N ARG A 183 19.94 -7.11 -41.19
CA ARG A 183 18.82 -6.16 -41.12
C ARG A 183 18.99 -5.22 -39.93
N THR A 184 18.58 -3.97 -40.12
CA THR A 184 18.37 -3.07 -38.99
C THR A 184 17.09 -3.44 -38.21
N PRO A 185 16.95 -3.03 -36.93
CA PRO A 185 15.74 -3.31 -36.15
C PRO A 185 14.45 -2.84 -36.83
N LYS A 186 14.49 -1.73 -37.59
CA LYS A 186 13.32 -1.20 -38.31
C LYS A 186 12.93 -2.09 -39.49
N GLU A 187 13.92 -2.56 -40.25
CA GLU A 187 13.71 -3.45 -41.40
C GLU A 187 13.22 -4.82 -40.93
N ALA A 188 13.77 -5.34 -39.84
CA ALA A 188 13.31 -6.58 -39.22
C ALA A 188 11.85 -6.48 -38.75
N ILE A 189 11.48 -5.41 -38.03
CA ILE A 189 10.08 -5.19 -37.62
C ILE A 189 9.15 -5.10 -38.83
N LYS A 190 9.56 -4.40 -39.89
CA LYS A 190 8.76 -4.28 -41.11
C LYS A 190 8.56 -5.65 -41.76
N ALA A 191 9.64 -6.43 -41.92
CA ALA A 191 9.57 -7.77 -42.51
C ALA A 191 8.61 -8.68 -41.73
N LEU A 192 8.69 -8.69 -40.40
CA LEU A 192 7.82 -9.51 -39.56
C LEU A 192 6.34 -9.09 -39.62
N LEU A 193 6.05 -7.80 -39.85
CA LEU A 193 4.68 -7.30 -40.00
C LEU A 193 4.08 -7.56 -41.39
N GLU A 194 4.92 -7.86 -42.39
CA GLU A 194 4.48 -8.18 -43.75
C GLU A 194 4.15 -9.67 -43.95
N LEU A 195 4.45 -10.51 -42.95
CA LEU A 195 4.10 -11.93 -42.94
C LEU A 195 2.62 -12.14 -42.58
N ASP A 196 2.06 -13.24 -43.07
CA ASP A 196 0.68 -13.66 -42.76
C ASP A 196 0.55 -14.23 -41.33
N GLU A 197 1.67 -14.58 -40.69
CA GLU A 197 1.73 -15.09 -39.32
C GLU A 197 1.83 -13.97 -38.26
N PRO A 198 1.36 -14.20 -37.02
CA PRO A 198 1.46 -13.21 -35.96
C PRO A 198 2.92 -12.77 -35.68
N ALA A 199 3.20 -11.49 -35.90
CA ALA A 199 4.53 -10.93 -35.67
C ALA A 199 5.02 -11.12 -34.23
N ARG A 200 6.29 -11.50 -34.09
CA ARG A 200 6.96 -11.77 -32.82
C ARG A 200 8.03 -10.72 -32.52
N PHE A 201 8.10 -10.27 -31.27
CA PHE A 201 8.89 -9.09 -30.90
C PHE A 201 9.72 -9.25 -29.63
N ASP A 202 9.84 -10.45 -29.06
CA ASP A 202 10.64 -10.78 -27.87
C ASP A 202 12.14 -11.00 -28.15
N TRP A 203 12.69 -10.17 -29.03
CA TRP A 203 14.10 -10.19 -29.42
C TRP A 203 14.72 -8.79 -29.33
N VAL A 204 16.04 -8.75 -29.34
CA VAL A 204 16.86 -7.54 -29.42
C VAL A 204 17.93 -7.72 -30.48
N MET A 205 18.29 -6.64 -31.17
CA MET A 205 19.45 -6.60 -32.04
C MET A 205 20.46 -5.62 -31.47
N LYS A 206 21.70 -6.08 -31.29
CA LYS A 206 22.84 -5.25 -30.91
C LYS A 206 23.91 -5.37 -31.98
N GLY A 207 24.19 -4.27 -32.67
CA GLY A 207 25.04 -4.30 -33.86
C GLY A 207 24.42 -5.18 -34.95
N ASP A 208 25.18 -6.16 -35.40
CA ASP A 208 24.83 -7.18 -36.39
C ASP A 208 24.39 -8.50 -35.75
N THR A 209 24.12 -8.52 -34.44
CA THR A 209 23.75 -9.74 -33.71
C THR A 209 22.31 -9.65 -33.18
N PHE A 210 21.52 -10.67 -33.47
CA PHE A 210 20.17 -10.92 -32.95
C PHE A 210 20.24 -11.77 -31.69
N TRP A 211 19.45 -11.43 -30.67
CA TRP A 211 19.32 -12.16 -29.41
C TRP A 211 17.85 -12.48 -29.10
N SER A 212 17.56 -13.72 -28.68
CA SER A 212 16.24 -14.15 -28.23
C SER A 212 16.33 -15.32 -27.26
N PHE A 213 15.36 -15.48 -26.37
CA PHE A 213 15.21 -16.73 -25.59
C PHE A 213 14.54 -17.85 -26.36
N GLN A 214 13.81 -17.53 -27.44
CA GLN A 214 13.26 -18.54 -28.34
C GLN A 214 14.20 -18.81 -29.49
N ASP A 215 14.21 -20.06 -29.92
CA ASP A 215 14.90 -20.46 -31.15
C ASP A 215 14.24 -19.78 -32.35
N PRO A 216 14.93 -18.85 -33.05
CA PRO A 216 14.37 -18.15 -34.19
C PRO A 216 13.99 -19.11 -35.33
N ARG A 217 14.64 -20.27 -35.44
CA ARG A 217 14.39 -21.26 -36.50
C ARG A 217 13.00 -21.89 -36.45
N ASN A 218 12.36 -21.81 -35.29
CA ASN A 218 11.04 -22.42 -35.03
C ASN A 218 9.90 -21.39 -35.06
N ASN A 219 10.16 -20.15 -35.51
CA ASN A 219 9.14 -19.10 -35.58
C ASN A 219 9.45 -18.06 -36.67
N VAL A 220 8.58 -17.05 -36.81
CA VAL A 220 8.71 -15.97 -37.80
C VAL A 220 10.04 -15.19 -37.75
N CYS A 221 10.81 -15.27 -36.66
CA CYS A 221 12.11 -14.63 -36.54
C CYS A 221 13.20 -15.28 -37.42
N ASP A 222 12.95 -16.45 -38.01
CA ASP A 222 13.87 -17.07 -38.98
C ASP A 222 14.15 -16.13 -40.17
N GLU A 223 13.15 -15.37 -40.62
CA GLU A 223 13.22 -14.42 -41.75
C GLU A 223 14.16 -13.22 -41.54
N ILE A 224 14.60 -13.00 -40.30
CA ILE A 224 15.41 -11.85 -39.89
C ILE A 224 16.79 -12.24 -39.36
N VAL A 225 17.18 -13.51 -39.44
CA VAL A 225 18.48 -14.04 -39.02
C VAL A 225 19.13 -14.89 -40.11
N GLU A 226 20.43 -15.13 -40.00
CA GLU A 226 21.12 -16.13 -40.82
C GLU A 226 20.88 -17.54 -40.23
N HIS A 227 19.92 -18.30 -40.79
CA HIS A 227 19.43 -19.60 -40.28
C HIS A 227 20.53 -20.59 -39.86
N ASP A 228 21.54 -20.77 -40.71
CA ASP A 228 22.63 -21.74 -40.50
C ASP A 228 23.64 -21.30 -39.42
N MET A 229 23.56 -20.04 -38.98
CA MET A 229 24.47 -19.42 -38.01
C MET A 229 23.80 -19.14 -36.66
N VAL A 230 22.65 -19.78 -36.40
CA VAL A 230 21.94 -19.70 -35.11
C VAL A 230 22.65 -20.58 -34.09
N GLU A 231 23.19 -19.95 -33.04
CA GLU A 231 23.89 -20.61 -31.95
C GLU A 231 23.08 -20.55 -30.65
N ALA A 232 22.95 -21.69 -29.96
CA ALA A 232 22.45 -21.74 -28.60
C ALA A 232 23.62 -21.52 -27.63
N ILE A 233 23.51 -20.51 -26.78
CA ILE A 233 24.52 -20.15 -25.78
C ILE A 233 23.93 -20.19 -24.38
N ASP A 234 24.80 -20.38 -23.37
CA ASP A 234 24.39 -20.20 -21.98
C ASP A 234 24.01 -18.74 -21.73
N THR A 235 22.79 -18.52 -21.23
CA THR A 235 22.26 -17.18 -20.95
C THR A 235 23.19 -16.35 -20.05
N ARG A 236 23.99 -17.00 -19.19
CA ARG A 236 24.93 -16.33 -18.29
C ARG A 236 25.99 -15.52 -19.02
N TYR A 237 26.37 -15.90 -20.24
CA TYR A 237 27.37 -15.18 -21.03
C TYR A 237 26.96 -13.72 -21.31
N LEU A 238 25.67 -13.48 -21.58
CA LEU A 238 25.14 -12.15 -21.84
C LEU A 238 24.50 -11.53 -20.58
N ALA A 239 23.85 -12.33 -19.74
CA ALA A 239 23.16 -11.84 -18.54
C ALA A 239 24.12 -11.19 -17.51
N PHE A 240 25.36 -11.68 -17.42
CA PHE A 240 26.34 -11.22 -16.42
C PHE A 240 27.57 -10.53 -17.03
N HIS A 241 27.44 -10.03 -18.25
CA HIS A 241 28.52 -9.34 -18.95
C HIS A 241 29.01 -8.10 -18.17
N GLU A 242 30.32 -7.83 -18.21
CA GLU A 242 30.92 -6.70 -17.47
C GLU A 242 30.53 -5.34 -18.06
N ASP A 243 30.50 -5.25 -19.40
CA ASP A 243 30.02 -4.08 -20.13
C ASP A 243 28.57 -3.73 -19.75
N ILE A 244 28.36 -2.46 -19.42
CA ILE A 244 27.06 -1.91 -19.08
C ILE A 244 26.11 -1.88 -20.27
N ASP A 245 26.60 -1.69 -21.49
CA ASP A 245 25.77 -1.64 -22.68
C ASP A 245 25.24 -3.02 -23.06
N GLU A 246 26.03 -4.08 -22.85
CA GLU A 246 25.54 -5.47 -22.95
C GLU A 246 24.45 -5.76 -21.92
N ARG A 247 24.66 -5.35 -20.65
CA ARG A 247 23.65 -5.52 -19.60
C ARG A 247 22.38 -4.73 -19.89
N ASN A 248 22.48 -3.54 -20.46
CA ASN A 248 21.33 -2.73 -20.86
C ASN A 248 20.57 -3.40 -22.03
N ALA A 249 21.27 -3.98 -23.00
CA ALA A 249 20.66 -4.75 -24.08
C ALA A 249 19.96 -6.01 -23.55
N PHE A 250 20.57 -6.70 -22.59
CA PHE A 250 19.96 -7.85 -21.92
C PHE A 250 18.71 -7.45 -21.11
N ALA A 251 18.76 -6.36 -20.35
CA ALA A 251 17.60 -5.80 -19.67
C ALA A 251 16.48 -5.41 -20.67
N HIS A 252 16.85 -4.91 -21.85
CA HIS A 252 15.90 -4.65 -22.92
C HIS A 252 15.25 -5.94 -23.43
N LEU A 253 16.04 -7.02 -23.60
CA LEU A 253 15.54 -8.34 -23.99
C LEU A 253 14.52 -8.85 -22.98
N LEU A 254 14.83 -8.82 -21.68
CA LEU A 254 13.89 -9.21 -20.62
C LEU A 254 12.56 -8.45 -20.71
N ARG A 255 12.60 -7.13 -20.98
CA ARG A 255 11.39 -6.32 -21.18
C ARG A 255 10.60 -6.75 -22.41
N ARG A 256 11.27 -7.04 -23.53
CA ARG A 256 10.65 -7.50 -24.78
C ARG A 256 9.99 -8.86 -24.59
N THR A 257 10.67 -9.78 -23.92
CA THR A 257 10.14 -11.10 -23.55
C THR A 257 8.93 -10.98 -22.62
N LEU A 258 9.01 -10.17 -21.57
CA LEU A 258 7.86 -9.91 -20.69
C LEU A 258 6.67 -9.33 -21.48
N SER A 259 6.92 -8.38 -22.38
CA SER A 259 5.89 -7.76 -23.21
C SER A 259 5.18 -8.78 -24.10
N HIS A 260 5.92 -9.72 -24.69
CA HIS A 260 5.35 -10.76 -25.55
C HIS A 260 4.60 -11.81 -24.73
N GLN A 261 5.20 -12.29 -23.63
CA GLN A 261 4.61 -13.28 -22.73
C GLN A 261 3.23 -12.85 -22.21
N PHE A 262 3.06 -11.56 -21.90
CA PHE A 262 1.80 -11.01 -21.39
C PHE A 262 1.04 -10.14 -22.39
N GLN A 263 1.32 -10.26 -23.70
CA GLN A 263 0.76 -9.37 -24.73
C GLN A 263 -0.78 -9.43 -24.83
N LYS A 264 -1.40 -10.56 -24.44
CA LYS A 264 -2.86 -10.72 -24.44
C LYS A 264 -3.52 -9.84 -23.37
N ASP A 265 -2.86 -9.69 -22.22
CA ASP A 265 -3.43 -9.07 -21.03
C ASP A 265 -2.93 -7.65 -20.78
N LEU A 266 -1.70 -7.34 -21.18
CA LEU A 266 -1.02 -6.09 -20.92
C LEU A 266 -0.78 -5.29 -22.21
N GLY A 267 -0.95 -3.98 -22.11
CA GLY A 267 -0.52 -2.98 -23.09
C GLY A 267 0.76 -2.30 -22.65
N TRP A 268 1.49 -1.73 -23.61
CA TRP A 268 2.70 -0.95 -23.34
C TRP A 268 2.46 0.52 -23.67
N ASP A 269 2.60 1.37 -22.66
CA ASP A 269 2.58 2.83 -22.80
C ASP A 269 4.01 3.31 -22.95
N LYS A 270 4.39 3.64 -24.18
CA LYS A 270 5.77 4.01 -24.55
C LYS A 270 6.22 5.31 -23.90
N ASP A 271 5.34 6.29 -23.78
CA ASP A 271 5.68 7.62 -23.28
C ASP A 271 5.98 7.59 -21.78
N ARG A 272 5.30 6.71 -21.05
CA ARG A 272 5.50 6.53 -19.59
C ARG A 272 6.37 5.33 -19.24
N GLY A 273 6.75 4.51 -20.23
CA GLY A 273 7.56 3.32 -20.02
C GLY A 273 6.92 2.30 -19.08
N GLN A 274 5.59 2.08 -19.21
CA GLN A 274 4.84 1.24 -18.26
C GLN A 274 3.97 0.21 -18.97
N PHE A 275 3.76 -0.92 -18.29
CA PHE A 275 2.73 -1.88 -18.65
C PHE A 275 1.41 -1.51 -17.97
N TYR A 276 0.29 -1.75 -18.63
CA TYR A 276 -1.04 -1.55 -18.06
C TYR A 276 -1.99 -2.68 -18.47
N PHE A 277 -2.96 -3.01 -17.62
CA PHE A 277 -4.00 -3.99 -17.98
C PHE A 277 -4.86 -3.50 -19.14
N LYS A 278 -5.00 -4.30 -20.20
CA LYS A 278 -5.90 -4.01 -21.31
C LYS A 278 -7.37 -4.13 -20.87
N ALA A 279 -8.19 -3.20 -21.35
CA ALA A 279 -9.64 -3.39 -21.33
C ALA A 279 -10.02 -4.49 -22.33
N LEU A 280 -11.02 -5.31 -21.96
CA LEU A 280 -11.53 -6.37 -22.84
C LEU A 280 -12.59 -5.85 -23.83
N ALA A 281 -13.31 -4.81 -23.42
CA ALA A 281 -14.33 -4.15 -24.21
C ALA A 281 -14.41 -2.68 -23.80
N ALA A 282 -15.02 -1.86 -24.66
CA ALA A 282 -15.14 -0.44 -24.38
C ALA A 282 -15.99 -0.25 -23.13
N ASN A 283 -15.58 0.68 -22.26
CA ASN A 283 -16.38 1.09 -21.11
C ASN A 283 -16.75 -0.05 -20.16
N THR A 284 -15.92 -1.10 -20.11
CA THR A 284 -16.17 -2.30 -19.32
C THR A 284 -15.08 -2.50 -18.28
N SER A 285 -15.47 -2.65 -17.02
CA SER A 285 -14.54 -2.98 -15.94
C SER A 285 -13.99 -4.41 -16.10
N ARG A 286 -12.76 -4.63 -15.66
CA ARG A 286 -12.10 -5.93 -15.65
C ARG A 286 -11.60 -6.21 -14.25
N THR A 287 -12.04 -7.33 -13.68
CA THR A 287 -11.60 -7.78 -12.35
C THR A 287 -10.62 -8.94 -12.50
N PHE A 288 -9.54 -8.90 -11.74
CA PHE A 288 -8.60 -10.01 -11.59
C PHE A 288 -8.78 -10.62 -10.20
N SER A 289 -9.02 -11.93 -10.14
CA SER A 289 -9.21 -12.68 -8.90
C SER A 289 -8.05 -13.64 -8.67
N TYR A 290 -7.52 -13.68 -7.45
CA TYR A 290 -6.44 -14.58 -7.06
C TYR A 290 -6.68 -15.16 -5.67
N LYS A 291 -6.10 -16.34 -5.39
CA LYS A 291 -6.14 -16.94 -4.05
C LYS A 291 -5.07 -16.26 -3.19
N SER A 292 -5.46 -15.47 -2.19
CA SER A 292 -4.55 -15.18 -1.08
C SER A 292 -4.56 -16.35 -0.10
N SER A 293 -3.49 -16.52 0.67
CA SER A 293 -3.24 -17.67 1.56
C SER A 293 -4.34 -17.97 2.59
N LYS A 294 -5.35 -17.11 2.76
CA LYS A 294 -6.53 -17.36 3.61
C LYS A 294 -7.89 -16.90 3.03
N VAL A 295 -7.93 -16.05 1.99
CA VAL A 295 -9.18 -15.49 1.42
C VAL A 295 -9.06 -15.29 -0.09
N LYS A 296 -10.12 -15.54 -0.87
CA LYS A 296 -10.20 -15.12 -2.29
C LYS A 296 -10.14 -13.60 -2.35
N ALA A 297 -9.08 -13.05 -2.92
CA ALA A 297 -8.94 -11.61 -3.11
C ALA A 297 -9.22 -11.27 -4.58
N SER A 298 -10.00 -10.23 -4.82
CA SER A 298 -10.29 -9.71 -6.15
C SER A 298 -9.96 -8.22 -6.21
N SER A 299 -9.48 -7.76 -7.38
CA SER A 299 -9.19 -6.35 -7.62
C SER A 299 -9.66 -5.95 -9.01
N ASP A 300 -10.28 -4.78 -9.12
CA ASP A 300 -10.65 -4.19 -10.41
C ASP A 300 -9.41 -3.59 -11.08
N VAL A 301 -8.80 -4.39 -11.94
CA VAL A 301 -7.58 -4.02 -12.68
C VAL A 301 -7.85 -3.04 -13.81
N VAL A 302 -9.08 -3.02 -14.32
CA VAL A 302 -9.62 -1.94 -15.17
C VAL A 302 -10.93 -1.47 -14.54
N ASN A 303 -11.01 -0.19 -14.24
CA ASN A 303 -12.14 0.42 -13.54
C ASN A 303 -12.72 1.58 -14.35
N VAL A 304 -14.02 1.56 -14.58
CA VAL A 304 -14.74 2.59 -15.35
C VAL A 304 -15.35 3.60 -14.37
N ALA A 305 -14.85 4.84 -14.40
CA ALA A 305 -15.36 5.93 -13.58
C ALA A 305 -16.42 6.72 -14.35
N LYS A 306 -17.59 6.92 -13.74
CA LYS A 306 -18.70 7.71 -14.29
C LYS A 306 -18.64 9.15 -13.79
N GLN A 307 -19.20 10.09 -14.55
CA GLN A 307 -19.32 11.49 -14.12
C GLN A 307 -20.36 11.60 -13.00
N LYS A 308 -20.08 12.41 -11.97
CA LYS A 308 -21.03 12.68 -10.88
C LYS A 308 -22.28 13.41 -11.36
N SER A 309 -22.10 14.36 -12.29
CA SER A 309 -23.19 15.18 -12.83
C SER A 309 -24.11 14.42 -13.78
N ASN A 310 -23.59 13.41 -14.47
CA ASN A 310 -24.38 12.53 -15.34
C ASN A 310 -23.81 11.10 -15.30
N PRO A 311 -24.42 10.19 -14.52
CA PRO A 311 -23.97 8.80 -14.39
C PRO A 311 -24.02 7.96 -15.68
N GLU A 312 -24.68 8.43 -16.74
CA GLU A 312 -24.65 7.78 -18.06
C GLU A 312 -23.36 8.10 -18.85
N ARG A 313 -22.64 9.16 -18.46
CA ARG A 313 -21.40 9.56 -19.10
C ARG A 313 -20.20 9.04 -18.32
N ILE A 314 -19.23 8.53 -19.07
CA ILE A 314 -17.96 8.06 -18.52
C ILE A 314 -17.03 9.25 -18.39
N ALA A 315 -16.43 9.38 -17.21
CA ALA A 315 -15.42 10.38 -16.95
C ALA A 315 -14.07 9.91 -17.51
N PHE A 316 -13.66 8.71 -17.11
CA PHE A 316 -12.44 8.06 -17.57
C PHE A 316 -12.48 6.56 -17.26
N VAL A 317 -11.59 5.80 -17.88
CA VAL A 317 -11.29 4.41 -17.52
C VAL A 317 -9.87 4.36 -16.97
N ARG A 318 -9.73 3.83 -15.75
CA ARG A 318 -8.46 3.67 -15.04
C ARG A 318 -7.98 2.23 -15.18
N HIS A 319 -6.70 2.07 -15.51
CA HIS A 319 -6.02 0.79 -15.62
C HIS A 319 -4.92 0.73 -14.56
N HIS A 320 -4.84 -0.37 -13.82
CA HIS A 320 -3.65 -0.68 -13.05
C HIS A 320 -2.47 -0.81 -14.01
N ALA A 321 -1.37 -0.16 -13.65
CA ALA A 321 -0.13 -0.16 -14.40
C ALA A 321 1.07 -0.44 -13.50
N PHE A 322 2.21 -0.74 -14.09
CA PHE A 322 3.50 -0.70 -13.40
C PHE A 322 4.61 -0.31 -14.36
N ILE A 323 5.60 0.40 -13.84
CA ILE A 323 6.85 0.68 -14.54
C ILE A 323 7.81 -0.47 -14.22
N PRO A 324 8.16 -1.33 -15.20
CA PRO A 324 9.15 -2.38 -15.00
C PRO A 324 10.56 -1.77 -14.96
N ARG A 325 11.41 -2.27 -14.05
CA ARG A 325 12.87 -2.14 -14.21
C ARG A 325 13.51 -3.48 -14.02
N PHE A 326 14.43 -3.83 -14.91
CA PHE A 326 15.22 -5.05 -14.79
C PHE A 326 16.57 -4.65 -14.21
N GLU A 327 16.87 -5.13 -13.02
CA GLU A 327 18.07 -4.75 -12.26
C GLU A 327 18.86 -6.01 -11.92
N LYS A 328 20.17 -5.97 -12.16
CA LYS A 328 21.09 -7.01 -11.71
C LYS A 328 21.64 -6.62 -10.35
N LEU A 329 21.39 -7.44 -9.33
CA LEU A 329 21.97 -7.29 -8.00
C LEU A 329 22.83 -8.51 -7.71
N LEU A 330 24.13 -8.28 -7.49
CA LEU A 330 25.12 -9.35 -7.35
C LEU A 330 25.03 -10.32 -8.55
N ASP A 331 24.70 -11.57 -8.30
CA ASP A 331 24.64 -12.66 -9.28
C ASP A 331 23.21 -13.04 -9.64
N GLU A 332 22.24 -12.16 -9.37
CA GLU A 332 20.82 -12.40 -9.65
C GLU A 332 20.18 -11.22 -10.39
N TRP A 333 19.17 -11.53 -11.20
CA TRP A 333 18.34 -10.55 -11.91
C TRP A 333 16.99 -10.41 -11.22
N PHE A 334 16.50 -9.18 -11.13
CA PHE A 334 15.23 -8.85 -10.51
C PHE A 334 14.38 -8.00 -11.45
N LEU A 335 13.07 -8.26 -11.46
CA LEU A 335 12.08 -7.32 -11.97
C LEU A 335 11.60 -6.46 -10.80
N VAL A 336 11.98 -5.19 -10.80
CA VAL A 336 11.39 -4.17 -9.94
C VAL A 336 10.03 -3.78 -10.51
N VAL A 337 8.99 -3.97 -9.70
CA VAL A 337 7.63 -3.58 -10.03
C VAL A 337 7.32 -2.28 -9.33
N ASN A 338 7.22 -1.18 -10.08
CA ASN A 338 6.79 0.11 -9.54
C ASN A 338 5.33 0.37 -9.92
N PRO A 339 4.34 0.14 -9.02
CA PRO A 339 2.94 0.33 -9.34
C PRO A 339 2.62 1.75 -9.78
N ASN A 340 1.72 1.87 -10.76
CA ASN A 340 1.29 3.13 -11.34
C ASN A 340 -0.13 2.98 -11.92
N TYR A 341 -0.61 4.01 -12.61
CA TYR A 341 -1.90 3.97 -13.31
C TYR A 341 -1.80 4.52 -14.72
N HIS A 342 -2.62 3.95 -15.61
CA HIS A 342 -2.85 4.45 -16.96
C HIS A 342 -4.31 4.84 -17.12
N PHE A 343 -4.60 5.90 -17.86
CA PHE A 343 -5.94 6.47 -17.99
C PHE A 343 -6.33 6.60 -19.45
N THR A 344 -7.51 6.11 -19.79
CA THR A 344 -8.12 6.19 -21.11
C THR A 344 -9.51 6.82 -21.02
N THR A 345 -10.08 7.24 -22.14
CA THR A 345 -11.46 7.75 -22.19
C THR A 345 -12.48 6.61 -22.17
N ASN A 346 -12.17 5.49 -22.82
CA ASN A 346 -13.11 4.38 -23.05
C ASN A 346 -12.52 2.98 -22.83
N GLY A 347 -11.29 2.86 -22.33
CA GLY A 347 -10.53 1.61 -22.22
C GLY A 347 -9.44 1.44 -23.28
N PHE A 348 -9.46 2.23 -24.36
CA PHE A 348 -8.54 2.11 -25.49
C PHE A 348 -7.86 3.41 -25.88
N GLN A 349 -8.61 4.51 -25.94
CA GLN A 349 -8.06 5.81 -26.35
C GLN A 349 -7.42 6.51 -25.15
N PRO A 350 -6.15 6.93 -25.22
CA PRO A 350 -5.50 7.66 -24.13
C PRO A 350 -6.31 8.89 -23.71
N HIS A 351 -6.39 9.13 -22.40
CA HIS A 351 -7.07 10.31 -21.87
C HIS A 351 -6.25 11.58 -22.17
N SER A 352 -6.92 12.70 -22.48
CA SER A 352 -6.24 13.96 -22.84
C SER A 352 -5.45 14.58 -21.68
N TYR A 353 -5.93 14.42 -20.45
CA TYR A 353 -5.30 14.97 -19.23
C TYR A 353 -5.00 13.88 -18.18
N PRO A 354 -4.11 12.92 -18.48
CA PRO A 354 -3.88 11.76 -17.60
C PRO A 354 -3.02 12.11 -16.38
N ALA A 355 -2.23 13.19 -16.45
CA ALA A 355 -1.32 13.61 -15.38
C ALA A 355 -2.07 14.07 -14.12
N GLU A 356 -3.18 14.80 -14.28
CA GLU A 356 -3.97 15.30 -13.16
C GLU A 356 -4.73 14.17 -12.46
N LEU A 357 -5.34 13.26 -13.24
CA LEU A 357 -5.98 12.04 -12.71
C LEU A 357 -4.98 11.18 -11.95
N LEU A 358 -3.77 11.02 -12.49
CA LEU A 358 -2.69 10.29 -11.84
C LEU A 358 -2.27 10.95 -10.53
N ALA A 359 -2.04 12.27 -10.53
CA ALA A 359 -1.66 13.01 -9.33
C ALA A 359 -2.75 12.91 -8.24
N GLY A 360 -4.02 13.04 -8.63
CA GLY A 360 -5.17 12.85 -7.74
C GLY A 360 -5.19 11.44 -7.14
N LYS A 361 -5.00 10.40 -7.96
CA LYS A 361 -4.98 9.02 -7.49
C LYS A 361 -3.80 8.71 -6.57
N LYS A 362 -2.59 9.21 -6.90
CA LYS A 362 -1.38 9.02 -6.09
C LYS A 362 -1.47 9.69 -4.72
N ARG A 363 -2.15 10.84 -4.60
CA ARG A 363 -2.41 11.48 -3.29
C ARG A 363 -3.26 10.62 -2.35
N LEU A 364 -4.03 9.69 -2.90
CA LEU A 364 -4.88 8.78 -2.14
C LEU A 364 -4.22 7.42 -1.88
N ASP A 365 -3.03 7.16 -2.43
CA ASP A 365 -2.30 5.93 -2.19
C ASP A 365 -1.57 5.97 -0.84
N ASN A 366 -1.78 4.92 -0.05
CA ASN A 366 -1.09 4.67 1.21
C ASN A 366 -0.24 3.38 1.10
N SER A 367 0.54 3.04 2.12
CA SER A 367 1.39 1.83 2.06
C SER A 367 0.54 0.57 1.92
N ALA A 368 -0.64 0.51 2.57
CA ALA A 368 -1.56 -0.62 2.43
C ALA A 368 -2.04 -0.82 0.97
N SER A 369 -2.41 0.26 0.27
CA SER A 369 -2.84 0.19 -1.14
C SER A 369 -1.67 -0.16 -2.06
N LEU A 370 -0.47 0.37 -1.81
CA LEU A 370 0.73 0.05 -2.59
C LEU A 370 1.17 -1.40 -2.39
N ARG A 371 1.17 -1.90 -1.15
CA ARG A 371 1.42 -3.31 -0.81
C ARG A 371 0.45 -4.22 -1.54
N GLY A 372 -0.84 -3.87 -1.54
CA GLY A 372 -1.87 -4.60 -2.30
C GLY A 372 -1.58 -4.66 -3.79
N GLN A 373 -1.06 -3.58 -4.38
CA GLN A 373 -0.68 -3.54 -5.80
C GLN A 373 0.55 -4.38 -6.11
N VAL A 374 1.57 -4.40 -5.26
CA VAL A 374 2.74 -5.26 -5.47
C VAL A 374 2.33 -6.73 -5.41
N ILE A 375 1.49 -7.11 -4.44
CA ILE A 375 0.94 -8.47 -4.34
C ILE A 375 0.11 -8.82 -5.58
N LEU A 376 -0.75 -7.92 -6.05
CA LEU A 376 -1.54 -8.08 -7.27
C LEU A 376 -0.64 -8.42 -8.46
N TRP A 377 0.40 -7.61 -8.70
CA TRP A 377 1.31 -7.80 -9.82
C TRP A 377 2.11 -9.08 -9.71
N HIS A 378 2.64 -9.41 -8.53
CA HIS A 378 3.30 -10.69 -8.30
C HIS A 378 2.38 -11.85 -8.66
N ARG A 379 1.13 -11.87 -8.15
CA ARG A 379 0.17 -12.95 -8.43
C ARG A 379 -0.22 -13.06 -9.90
N PHE A 380 -0.35 -11.92 -10.58
CA PHE A 380 -0.60 -11.90 -12.01
C PHE A 380 0.57 -12.49 -12.80
N LEU A 381 1.80 -12.07 -12.48
CA LEU A 381 3.01 -12.49 -13.19
C LEU A 381 3.38 -13.97 -12.93
N THR A 382 2.97 -14.55 -11.81
CA THR A 382 3.21 -15.96 -11.47
C THR A 382 2.05 -16.91 -11.82
N LEU A 383 0.94 -16.41 -12.38
CA LEU A 383 -0.26 -17.22 -12.63
C LEU A 383 0.03 -18.46 -13.51
N GLY A 384 0.79 -18.26 -14.59
CA GLY A 384 1.14 -19.34 -15.53
C GLY A 384 2.09 -20.39 -14.96
N ASP A 385 2.79 -20.11 -13.85
CA ASP A 385 3.62 -21.07 -13.13
C ASP A 385 2.79 -22.00 -12.24
N GLU A 386 1.64 -21.55 -11.74
CA GLU A 386 0.70 -22.40 -11.00
C GLU A 386 -0.06 -23.36 -11.93
N ASP A 387 -0.51 -22.86 -13.10
CA ASP A 387 -1.22 -23.68 -14.09
C ASP A 387 -0.30 -24.74 -14.76
N ALA A 388 0.98 -24.43 -14.98
CA ALA A 388 1.97 -25.37 -15.51
C ALA A 388 2.35 -26.50 -14.55
N ARG A 389 2.01 -26.38 -13.25
CA ARG A 389 2.13 -27.47 -12.26
C ARG A 389 0.91 -28.40 -12.26
N SER A 390 -0.13 -28.09 -13.01
CA SER A 390 -1.27 -28.97 -13.21
C SER A 390 -0.85 -30.12 -14.14
N LEU A 391 -0.97 -31.36 -13.65
CA LEU A 391 -0.53 -32.62 -14.30
C LEU A 391 -1.11 -32.91 -15.71
N PHE A 392 -1.93 -32.00 -16.26
CA PHE A 392 -2.73 -32.21 -17.47
C PHE A 392 -2.59 -31.11 -18.52
N VAL A 393 -1.68 -30.14 -18.33
CA VAL A 393 -1.39 -29.12 -19.35
C VAL A 393 -0.16 -29.58 -20.13
N GLU A 394 -0.32 -29.87 -21.42
CA GLU A 394 0.80 -30.04 -22.34
C GLU A 394 1.74 -28.84 -22.18
N ALA A 395 2.98 -29.10 -21.79
CA ALA A 395 3.98 -28.06 -21.57
C ALA A 395 4.19 -27.32 -22.90
N VAL A 396 3.63 -26.13 -23.02
CA VAL A 396 3.98 -25.22 -24.11
C VAL A 396 5.46 -24.89 -23.93
N GLU A 397 6.28 -25.38 -24.86
CA GLU A 397 7.76 -25.30 -24.90
C GLU A 397 8.32 -23.88 -25.09
N GLU A 398 7.53 -22.83 -24.87
CA GLU A 398 8.04 -21.46 -25.03
C GLU A 398 8.88 -21.06 -23.81
N ALA A 399 10.14 -20.70 -24.06
CA ALA A 399 11.03 -20.09 -23.06
C ALA A 399 10.41 -18.82 -22.46
N ARG A 400 9.90 -18.91 -21.22
CA ARG A 400 9.21 -17.83 -20.51
C ARG A 400 10.02 -17.33 -19.33
N LEU A 401 9.87 -16.05 -19.00
CA LEU A 401 10.38 -15.51 -17.75
C LEU A 401 9.52 -16.03 -16.59
N ARG A 402 10.16 -16.58 -15.57
CA ARG A 402 9.51 -17.02 -14.33
C ARG A 402 9.96 -16.15 -13.18
N PHE A 403 9.06 -15.91 -12.24
CA PHE A 403 9.28 -14.96 -11.15
C PHE A 403 9.21 -15.67 -9.80
N GLY A 404 10.18 -15.39 -8.94
CA GLY A 404 10.20 -15.82 -7.54
C GLY A 404 9.29 -14.99 -6.66
N THR A 405 9.19 -15.38 -5.39
CA THR A 405 8.46 -14.61 -4.38
C THR A 405 9.19 -13.31 -4.05
N PRO A 406 8.46 -12.20 -3.84
CA PRO A 406 9.06 -10.95 -3.39
C PRO A 406 9.76 -11.14 -2.03
N PRO A 407 10.99 -10.65 -1.84
CA PRO A 407 11.68 -10.67 -0.56
C PRO A 407 10.94 -9.87 0.51
N GLU A 408 11.06 -10.30 1.77
CA GLU A 408 10.56 -9.60 2.96
C GLU A 408 11.74 -9.17 3.84
N VAL A 409 11.69 -7.95 4.37
CA VAL A 409 12.72 -7.39 5.25
C VAL A 409 12.06 -6.85 6.51
N HIS A 410 12.60 -7.22 7.67
CA HIS A 410 12.14 -6.68 8.95
C HIS A 410 12.66 -5.26 9.17
N LEU A 411 11.75 -4.32 9.38
CA LEU A 411 12.05 -2.94 9.78
C LEU A 411 11.90 -2.81 11.29
N GLU A 412 12.89 -2.22 11.97
CA GLU A 412 12.81 -1.99 13.43
C GLU A 412 11.72 -0.99 13.85
N MET A 413 11.21 -0.21 12.90
CA MET A 413 10.23 0.85 13.10
C MET A 413 9.13 0.73 12.06
N ARG A 414 7.87 0.83 12.51
CA ARG A 414 6.68 0.80 11.66
C ARG A 414 6.27 2.19 11.17
N VAL A 415 5.75 2.33 9.95
CA VAL A 415 5.13 3.59 9.50
C VAL A 415 3.80 3.80 10.24
N PRO A 416 3.59 4.91 10.98
CA PRO A 416 2.36 5.16 11.74
C PRO A 416 1.25 5.69 10.81
N GLU A 417 0.74 4.81 9.94
CA GLU A 417 -0.29 5.15 8.94
C GLU A 417 -1.58 5.69 9.55
N ASP A 418 -1.95 5.22 10.74
CA ASP A 418 -3.15 5.64 11.46
C ASP A 418 -3.05 7.08 11.98
N VAL A 419 -1.82 7.58 12.16
CA VAL A 419 -1.52 8.97 12.53
C VAL A 419 -1.43 9.87 11.30
N TRP A 420 -0.82 9.39 10.22
CA TRP A 420 -0.58 10.18 9.01
C TRP A 420 -1.79 10.21 8.05
N GLY A 421 -2.64 9.20 8.10
CA GLY A 421 -3.87 9.15 7.32
C GLY A 421 -4.93 10.11 7.87
N SER A 422 -5.51 10.94 7.02
CA SER A 422 -6.73 11.68 7.38
C SER A 422 -7.84 10.68 7.74
N ARG A 423 -8.38 10.78 8.96
CA ARG A 423 -9.49 9.94 9.45
C ARG A 423 -10.61 9.98 8.41
N LYS A 424 -10.90 8.85 7.76
CA LYS A 424 -12.10 8.74 6.91
C LYS A 424 -13.29 8.90 7.85
N VAL A 425 -13.92 10.08 7.84
CA VAL A 425 -15.31 10.19 8.24
C VAL A 425 -16.04 9.17 7.36
N LYS A 426 -16.69 8.18 7.97
CA LYS A 426 -17.67 7.34 7.28
C LYS A 426 -18.80 8.28 6.85
N ASP A 427 -18.61 8.94 5.72
CA ASP A 427 -19.71 9.21 4.80
C ASP A 427 -19.97 7.88 4.13
N ASP A 428 -21.19 7.36 4.23
CA ASP A 428 -21.65 6.16 3.52
C ASP A 428 -21.56 6.32 1.98
N ASP A 429 -21.16 7.50 1.48
CA ASP A 429 -20.90 7.82 0.07
C ASP A 429 -19.41 7.77 -0.35
N ALA A 430 -18.50 7.29 0.50
CA ALA A 430 -17.06 7.43 0.28
C ALA A 430 -16.44 6.60 -0.87
N GLU A 431 -17.17 5.65 -1.47
CA GLU A 431 -16.73 5.03 -2.74
C GLU A 431 -16.87 5.98 -3.94
N SER A 432 -17.58 7.09 -3.78
CA SER A 432 -17.94 8.04 -4.85
C SER A 432 -17.02 9.29 -4.91
N LYS A 433 -16.07 9.45 -3.99
CA LYS A 433 -15.19 10.66 -3.92
C LYS A 433 -13.93 10.55 -4.79
N GLN A 434 -14.04 10.06 -6.03
CA GLN A 434 -12.92 10.05 -7.00
C GLN A 434 -13.06 10.99 -8.21
N ALA A 435 -14.06 11.88 -8.25
CA ALA A 435 -14.27 12.73 -9.42
C ALA A 435 -14.69 14.17 -9.05
N GLU A 436 -13.79 14.92 -8.41
CA GLU A 436 -13.80 16.38 -8.53
C GLU A 436 -12.37 16.89 -8.71
N ILE A 437 -11.91 16.85 -9.96
CA ILE A 437 -11.10 17.95 -10.49
C ILE A 437 -12.06 18.68 -11.41
N GLN A 438 -12.69 19.76 -10.90
CA GLN A 438 -13.48 20.65 -11.73
C GLN A 438 -12.51 21.42 -12.63
N PHE A 439 -12.56 21.16 -13.92
CA PHE A 439 -11.94 22.02 -14.93
C PHE A 439 -12.82 23.25 -15.11
N LYS A 440 -12.25 24.44 -14.88
CA LYS A 440 -12.83 25.71 -15.34
C LYS A 440 -12.56 25.89 -16.83
#